data_AF-A0A518DAR0-F1
#
_entry.id   AF-A0A518DAR0-F1
#
_cell.length_a   1.000
_cell.length_b   1.000
_cell.length_c   1.000
_cell.angle_alpha   90.00
_cell.angle_beta   90.00
_cell.angle_gamma   90.00
#
_symmetry.space_group_name_H-M   'P 1'
#
loop_
_entity.id
_entity.type
_entity.pdbx_description
1 polymer ?
#
loop_
_entity_poly.entity_id
_entity_poly.type
_entity_poly.pdbx_seq_one_letter_code
_entity_poly.pdbx_strand_id
1 'polypeptide(L)'
;MLTRSLVFALMAVETASVASLAQAATVIVDDFSVDSSANYTVVNDGTPDGTQAFAFDYVAAGIPVAPRSAPGSTGGLRLTANDAAAATDAWTLFHNTAVSADKYSLKVDVWMNFDAASGSTEFGHVGVAGNGSTFNSVFTPISGSGAFISFTGDGGSGSDYRWFRDTANSLADDPATAPAISSTTLANSHPSYLGHGSNNTGAFFQSLFPSGTVAGSPGNLWTTLKIDVDNVAKQISFSFDDQLTFQGTFIGNLNGQVSLGLADTFTSVSGASNVFTLYDNLEVSVVPEPASAILALLGVGAVAVVRRRR
;
A
#
# COMPACT_ATOMS: atom_id res chain seq x y z
N MET A 1 61.27 -16.27 -54.62
CA MET A 1 59.91 -16.68 -55.04
C MET A 1 59.36 -17.57 -53.93
N LEU A 2 58.80 -16.95 -52.89
CA LEU A 2 57.37 -16.69 -52.66
C LEU A 2 56.70 -17.83 -51.86
N THR A 3 56.89 -17.74 -50.54
CA THR A 3 56.09 -18.29 -49.45
C THR A 3 54.63 -17.84 -49.56
N ARG A 4 53.65 -18.71 -49.26
CA ARG A 4 52.27 -18.30 -49.01
C ARG A 4 51.63 -19.05 -47.85
N SER A 5 51.03 -18.25 -46.98
CA SER A 5 50.73 -18.45 -45.58
C SER A 5 49.43 -19.20 -45.31
N LEU A 6 49.38 -19.92 -44.19
CA LEU A 6 48.15 -20.32 -43.50
C LEU A 6 47.38 -19.07 -43.04
N VAL A 7 46.09 -19.02 -43.33
CA VAL A 7 45.15 -18.04 -42.75
C VAL A 7 44.36 -18.76 -41.65
N PHE A 8 44.65 -18.43 -40.40
CA PHE A 8 43.78 -18.73 -39.26
C PHE A 8 42.70 -17.64 -39.19
N ALA A 9 41.44 -18.03 -39.38
CA ALA A 9 40.30 -17.16 -39.13
C ALA A 9 39.95 -17.23 -37.64
N LEU A 10 40.30 -16.18 -36.90
CA LEU A 10 39.87 -15.96 -35.52
C LEU A 10 38.43 -15.41 -35.57
N MET A 11 37.43 -16.24 -35.25
CA MET A 11 36.08 -15.74 -34.99
C MET A 11 36.05 -15.16 -33.57
N ALA A 12 36.11 -13.83 -33.48
CA ALA A 12 35.74 -13.12 -32.27
C ALA A 12 34.22 -13.18 -32.12
N VAL A 13 33.72 -14.01 -31.19
CA VAL A 13 32.34 -13.93 -30.71
C VAL A 13 32.36 -12.87 -29.61
N GLU A 14 32.02 -11.63 -29.96
CA GLU A 14 31.68 -10.60 -28.97
C GLU A 14 30.33 -10.98 -28.36
N THR A 15 30.36 -11.60 -27.17
CA THR A 15 29.19 -11.70 -26.31
C THR A 15 28.92 -10.31 -25.73
N ALA A 16 28.10 -9.51 -26.41
CA ALA A 16 27.52 -8.33 -25.81
C ALA A 16 26.61 -8.77 -24.66
N SER A 17 27.09 -8.62 -23.42
CA SER A 17 26.27 -8.78 -22.21
C SER A 17 25.25 -7.65 -22.17
N VAL A 18 24.07 -7.91 -22.74
CA VAL A 18 22.91 -7.03 -22.58
C VAL A 18 22.44 -7.18 -21.14
N ALA A 19 22.80 -6.25 -20.27
CA ALA A 19 22.18 -6.14 -18.96
C ALA A 19 20.68 -5.82 -19.18
N SER A 20 19.81 -6.80 -18.97
CA SER A 20 18.37 -6.59 -19.06
C SER A 20 17.92 -5.72 -17.89
N LEU A 21 17.40 -4.53 -18.18
CA LEU A 21 16.64 -3.76 -17.19
C LEU A 21 15.33 -4.52 -16.96
N ALA A 22 15.16 -5.14 -15.80
CA ALA A 22 13.87 -5.69 -15.40
C ALA A 22 12.87 -4.53 -15.28
N GLN A 23 11.86 -4.51 -16.14
CA GLN A 23 10.81 -3.50 -16.11
C GLN A 23 9.72 -3.94 -15.14
N ALA A 24 9.23 -3.02 -14.31
CA ALA A 24 8.12 -3.29 -13.40
C ALA A 24 6.88 -3.73 -14.19
N ALA A 25 6.21 -4.79 -13.72
CA ALA A 25 4.98 -5.30 -14.28
C ALA A 25 3.81 -5.03 -13.32
N THR A 26 2.75 -4.41 -13.81
CA THR A 26 1.55 -4.15 -13.02
C THR A 26 0.70 -5.42 -12.90
N VAL A 27 0.32 -5.80 -11.68
CA VAL A 27 -0.41 -7.04 -11.37
C VAL A 27 -1.82 -6.80 -10.82
N ILE A 28 -2.06 -5.63 -10.23
CA ILE A 28 -3.38 -5.18 -9.78
C ILE A 28 -3.55 -3.74 -10.26
N VAL A 29 -4.70 -3.45 -10.86
CA VAL A 29 -5.16 -2.10 -11.19
C VAL A 29 -6.65 -2.04 -10.90
N ASP A 30 -7.06 -1.04 -10.14
CA ASP A 30 -8.47 -0.72 -9.93
C ASP A 30 -8.62 0.80 -9.76
N ASP A 31 -9.27 1.43 -10.74
CA ASP A 31 -9.63 2.85 -10.70
C ASP A 31 -11.05 3.06 -10.15
N PHE A 32 -11.73 1.98 -9.74
CA PHE A 32 -13.07 1.99 -9.18
C PHE A 32 -14.10 2.78 -10.00
N SER A 33 -13.86 2.97 -11.31
CA SER A 33 -14.79 3.64 -12.23
C SER A 33 -16.05 2.81 -12.52
N VAL A 34 -15.98 1.52 -12.21
CA VAL A 34 -17.07 0.53 -12.29
C VAL A 34 -17.11 -0.30 -11.01
N ASP A 35 -18.22 -0.99 -10.77
CA ASP A 35 -18.34 -1.90 -9.63
C ASP A 35 -17.36 -3.07 -9.77
N SER A 36 -16.28 -3.01 -9.00
CA SER A 36 -15.23 -4.03 -8.92
C SER A 36 -15.35 -4.91 -7.67
N SER A 37 -16.47 -4.88 -6.96
CA SER A 37 -16.68 -5.62 -5.69
C SER A 37 -16.37 -7.11 -5.78
N ALA A 38 -16.59 -7.75 -6.93
CA ALA A 38 -16.25 -9.16 -7.18
C ALA A 38 -14.75 -9.47 -7.08
N ASN A 39 -13.89 -8.46 -7.18
CA ASN A 39 -12.44 -8.60 -7.02
C ASN A 39 -11.98 -8.53 -5.56
N TYR A 40 -12.89 -8.34 -4.60
CA TYR A 40 -12.54 -8.17 -3.19
C TYR A 40 -13.23 -9.20 -2.29
N THR A 41 -12.50 -9.63 -1.27
CA THR A 41 -13.04 -10.31 -0.10
C THR A 41 -13.18 -9.30 1.02
N VAL A 42 -14.41 -9.10 1.51
CA VAL A 42 -14.71 -8.17 2.61
C VAL A 42 -14.71 -8.94 3.93
N VAL A 43 -13.90 -8.50 4.89
CA VAL A 43 -13.82 -9.06 6.24
C VAL A 43 -14.18 -7.96 7.24
N ASN A 44 -15.11 -8.23 8.16
CA ASN A 44 -15.47 -7.32 9.25
C ASN A 44 -15.16 -7.91 10.62
N ASP A 45 -15.32 -7.10 11.67
CA ASP A 45 -15.09 -7.44 13.07
C ASP A 45 -16.22 -8.26 13.74
N GLY A 46 -17.26 -8.61 12.98
CA GLY A 46 -18.45 -9.31 13.45
C GLY A 46 -19.63 -8.39 13.77
N THR A 47 -19.47 -7.07 13.67
CA THR A 47 -20.50 -6.06 13.94
C THR A 47 -20.67 -5.08 12.78
N PRO A 48 -20.99 -5.57 11.56
CA PRO A 48 -21.04 -4.72 10.37
C PRO A 48 -22.07 -3.60 10.51
N ASP A 49 -21.61 -2.35 10.61
CA ASP A 49 -22.43 -1.14 10.69
C ASP A 49 -21.89 0.01 9.82
N GLY A 50 -21.97 -0.18 8.51
CA GLY A 50 -21.23 0.62 7.55
C GLY A 50 -21.48 0.13 6.13
N THR A 51 -20.93 0.86 5.16
CA THR A 51 -21.18 0.64 3.74
C THR A 51 -19.88 0.51 2.96
N GLN A 52 -19.84 -0.41 2.00
CA GLN A 52 -18.78 -0.51 0.98
C GLN A 52 -19.39 -0.19 -0.37
N ALA A 53 -19.19 1.03 -0.86
CA ALA A 53 -19.75 1.51 -2.11
C ALA A 53 -18.65 1.60 -3.18
N PHE A 54 -18.66 0.64 -4.11
CA PHE A 54 -17.84 0.68 -5.32
C PHE A 54 -18.49 1.59 -6.37
N ALA A 55 -17.69 2.17 -7.26
CA ALA A 55 -18.14 3.14 -8.26
C ALA A 55 -18.92 4.33 -7.67
N PHE A 56 -18.54 4.77 -6.47
CA PHE A 56 -19.11 5.95 -5.84
C PHE A 56 -18.67 7.20 -6.61
N ASP A 57 -19.63 7.96 -7.16
CA ASP A 57 -19.38 9.22 -7.85
C ASP A 57 -19.00 10.32 -6.84
N TYR A 58 -17.70 10.39 -6.51
CA TYR A 58 -17.20 11.33 -5.52
C TYR A 58 -17.15 12.76 -6.07
N VAL A 59 -17.11 12.95 -7.39
CA VAL A 59 -17.16 14.27 -8.02
C VAL A 59 -18.54 14.88 -7.87
N ALA A 60 -19.61 14.09 -8.03
CA ALA A 60 -20.97 14.52 -7.71
C ALA A 60 -21.16 14.87 -6.22
N ALA A 61 -20.37 14.24 -5.34
CA ALA A 61 -20.31 14.57 -3.92
C ALA A 61 -19.44 15.80 -3.60
N GLY A 62 -18.86 16.47 -4.60
CA GLY A 62 -18.07 17.70 -4.45
C GLY A 62 -16.58 17.48 -4.14
N ILE A 63 -16.09 16.24 -4.20
CA ILE A 63 -14.67 15.92 -4.05
C ILE A 63 -13.99 16.11 -5.41
N PRO A 64 -12.82 16.79 -5.48
CA PRO A 64 -12.09 16.93 -6.74
C PRO A 64 -11.62 15.57 -7.28
N VAL A 65 -11.31 15.51 -8.58
CA VAL A 65 -10.71 14.31 -9.20
C VAL A 65 -9.41 13.92 -8.48
N ALA A 66 -9.23 12.62 -8.19
CA ALA A 66 -8.02 12.14 -7.53
C ALA A 66 -6.78 12.39 -8.41
N PRO A 67 -5.60 12.63 -7.81
CA PRO A 67 -4.44 13.18 -8.52
C PRO A 67 -3.88 12.26 -9.61
N ARG A 68 -4.09 10.95 -9.51
CA ARG A 68 -3.65 9.97 -10.53
C ARG A 68 -4.77 9.52 -11.47
N SER A 69 -5.99 10.01 -11.32
CA SER A 69 -7.12 9.60 -12.17
C SER A 69 -7.06 10.28 -13.53
N ALA A 70 -7.54 9.58 -14.56
CA ALA A 70 -7.71 10.16 -15.88
C ALA A 70 -8.76 11.30 -15.86
N PRO A 71 -8.65 12.30 -16.75
CA PRO A 71 -9.68 13.34 -16.87
C PRO A 71 -11.07 12.74 -17.08
N GLY A 72 -12.02 13.15 -16.24
CA GLY A 72 -13.40 12.66 -16.28
C GLY A 72 -13.65 11.38 -15.48
N SER A 73 -12.66 10.82 -14.78
CA SER A 73 -12.91 9.80 -13.77
C SER A 73 -13.69 10.41 -12.60
N THR A 74 -14.69 9.67 -12.11
CA THR A 74 -15.54 10.10 -10.98
C THR A 74 -15.77 9.02 -9.93
N GLY A 75 -15.48 7.75 -10.26
CA GLY A 75 -15.76 6.61 -9.39
C GLY A 75 -14.64 6.37 -8.39
N GLY A 76 -15.02 5.98 -7.16
CA GLY A 76 -14.10 5.53 -6.12
C GLY A 76 -14.72 4.45 -5.24
N LEU A 77 -13.91 3.84 -4.38
CA LEU A 77 -14.38 2.98 -3.31
C LEU A 77 -14.62 3.81 -2.05
N ARG A 78 -15.88 4.03 -1.69
CA ARG A 78 -16.27 4.71 -0.45
C ARG A 78 -16.58 3.70 0.64
N LEU A 79 -15.98 3.88 1.81
CA LEU A 79 -16.18 3.09 3.01
C LEU A 79 -16.73 3.96 4.15
N THR A 80 -17.76 3.48 4.85
CA THR A 80 -18.24 4.04 6.13
C THR A 80 -18.17 2.97 7.22
N ALA A 81 -18.12 3.40 8.48
CA ALA A 81 -18.13 2.51 9.65
C ALA A 81 -18.87 3.19 10.81
N ASN A 82 -19.49 2.39 11.69
CA ASN A 82 -20.27 2.84 12.83
C ASN A 82 -21.35 3.90 12.48
N ASP A 83 -22.09 3.67 11.40
CA ASP A 83 -23.11 4.60 10.88
C ASP A 83 -24.30 4.81 11.85
N ALA A 84 -24.62 3.84 12.72
CA ALA A 84 -25.80 3.92 13.60
C ALA A 84 -25.73 3.12 14.92
N ALA A 85 -24.87 2.11 15.02
CA ALA A 85 -24.86 1.13 16.10
C ALA A 85 -24.23 1.65 17.40
N ALA A 86 -23.46 2.75 17.33
CA ALA A 86 -22.70 3.27 18.47
C ALA A 86 -21.77 2.19 19.05
N ALA A 87 -21.06 1.49 18.17
CA ALA A 87 -20.17 0.38 18.47
C ALA A 87 -18.87 0.54 17.68
N THR A 88 -17.82 -0.16 18.13
CA THR A 88 -16.64 -0.30 17.27
C THR A 88 -17.04 -1.06 16.01
N ASP A 89 -16.53 -0.62 14.87
CA ASP A 89 -16.79 -1.26 13.59
C ASP A 89 -15.55 -1.15 12.69
N ALA A 90 -15.22 -2.23 12.00
CA ALA A 90 -14.07 -2.27 11.12
C ALA A 90 -14.29 -3.22 9.95
N TRP A 91 -13.81 -2.80 8.79
CA TRP A 91 -13.88 -3.57 7.56
C TRP A 91 -12.55 -3.50 6.84
N THR A 92 -12.07 -4.66 6.40
CA THR A 92 -10.88 -4.79 5.57
C THR A 92 -11.25 -5.50 4.28
N LEU A 93 -11.02 -4.84 3.16
CA LEU A 93 -11.28 -5.35 1.83
C LEU A 93 -9.96 -5.83 1.23
N PHE A 94 -9.82 -7.14 1.09
CA PHE A 94 -8.65 -7.76 0.47
C PHE A 94 -8.89 -7.95 -1.02
N HIS A 95 -7.99 -7.44 -1.86
CA HIS A 95 -8.04 -7.76 -3.28
C HIS A 95 -7.74 -9.26 -3.48
N ASN A 96 -8.55 -9.96 -4.27
CA ASN A 96 -8.53 -11.41 -4.39
C ASN A 96 -7.23 -11.95 -5.01
N THR A 97 -6.56 -11.15 -5.84
CA THR A 97 -5.21 -11.44 -6.35
C THR A 97 -4.15 -11.27 -5.26
N ALA A 98 -3.51 -12.37 -4.86
CA ALA A 98 -2.34 -12.32 -3.99
C ALA A 98 -1.07 -11.92 -4.75
N VAL A 99 -0.19 -11.19 -4.06
CA VAL A 99 1.11 -10.74 -4.56
C VAL A 99 2.20 -11.64 -3.98
N SER A 100 3.06 -12.15 -4.86
CA SER A 100 4.24 -12.93 -4.49
C SER A 100 5.40 -12.54 -5.39
N ALA A 101 6.28 -11.67 -4.88
CA ALA A 101 7.43 -11.17 -5.62
C ALA A 101 8.58 -10.80 -4.67
N ASP A 102 9.80 -10.81 -5.18
CA ASP A 102 10.98 -10.33 -4.45
C ASP A 102 10.85 -8.86 -4.08
N LYS A 103 10.33 -8.05 -5.00
CA LYS A 103 10.04 -6.63 -4.78
C LYS A 103 8.73 -6.23 -5.43
N TYR A 104 7.92 -5.49 -4.69
CA TYR A 104 6.67 -4.94 -5.21
C TYR A 104 6.33 -3.63 -4.52
N SER A 105 5.45 -2.86 -5.18
CA SER A 105 4.98 -1.56 -4.72
C SER A 105 3.47 -1.50 -4.86
N LEU A 106 2.78 -1.11 -3.79
CA LEU A 106 1.37 -0.71 -3.81
C LEU A 106 1.30 0.81 -3.85
N LYS A 107 0.40 1.36 -4.66
CA LYS A 107 0.01 2.76 -4.65
C LYS A 107 -1.51 2.87 -4.64
N VAL A 108 -2.05 3.79 -3.84
CA VAL A 108 -3.49 4.09 -3.81
C VAL A 108 -3.68 5.56 -3.42
N ASP A 109 -4.66 6.23 -4.02
CA ASP A 109 -5.06 7.57 -3.61
C ASP A 109 -6.14 7.43 -2.55
N VAL A 110 -6.00 8.17 -1.46
CA VAL A 110 -6.96 8.14 -0.35
C VAL A 110 -7.42 9.55 -0.02
N TRP A 111 -8.70 9.65 0.32
CA TRP A 111 -9.34 10.86 0.85
C TRP A 111 -10.15 10.47 2.09
N MET A 112 -9.82 11.05 3.24
CA MET A 112 -10.62 10.88 4.45
C MET A 112 -11.53 12.09 4.62
N ASN A 113 -12.83 11.89 4.44
CA ASN A 113 -13.81 12.95 4.54
C ASN A 113 -14.30 13.10 5.98
N PHE A 114 -14.31 14.33 6.49
CA PHE A 114 -14.86 14.62 7.81
C PHE A 114 -15.32 16.07 7.92
N ASP A 115 -16.21 16.36 8.87
CA ASP A 115 -16.60 17.72 9.21
C ASP A 115 -15.59 18.33 10.20
N ALA A 116 -14.98 19.45 9.80
CA ALA A 116 -14.00 20.18 10.59
C ALA A 116 -14.51 20.58 11.99
N ALA A 117 -15.82 20.78 12.17
CA ALA A 117 -16.40 21.19 13.44
C ALA A 117 -16.53 20.02 14.44
N SER A 118 -16.69 18.79 13.95
CA SER A 118 -16.91 17.61 14.80
C SER A 118 -15.73 16.63 14.82
N GLY A 119 -14.82 16.71 13.85
CA GLY A 119 -13.78 15.71 13.67
C GLY A 119 -14.33 14.39 13.12
N SER A 120 -13.57 13.32 13.33
CA SER A 120 -13.91 11.93 13.01
C SER A 120 -13.45 10.98 14.11
N THR A 121 -14.07 9.81 14.19
CA THR A 121 -13.65 8.70 15.06
C THR A 121 -12.94 7.59 14.26
N GLU A 122 -12.75 7.83 12.97
CA GLU A 122 -12.38 6.84 11.98
C GLU A 122 -10.90 6.86 11.63
N PHE A 123 -10.39 5.69 11.27
CA PHE A 123 -9.06 5.47 10.72
C PHE A 123 -9.17 4.77 9.36
N GLY A 124 -8.69 5.42 8.31
CA GLY A 124 -8.43 4.75 7.05
C GLY A 124 -7.19 3.87 7.19
N HIS A 125 -7.15 2.73 6.50
CA HIS A 125 -5.97 1.87 6.50
C HIS A 125 -5.66 1.20 5.16
N VAL A 126 -4.37 1.02 4.88
CA VAL A 126 -3.87 0.36 3.67
C VAL A 126 -2.81 -0.67 4.06
N GLY A 127 -2.91 -1.87 3.50
CA GLY A 127 -2.06 -2.99 3.89
C GLY A 127 -1.63 -3.90 2.74
N VAL A 128 -0.63 -4.72 3.04
CA VAL A 128 -0.04 -5.71 2.15
C VAL A 128 0.17 -7.03 2.89
N ALA A 129 0.34 -8.11 2.14
CA ALA A 129 0.59 -9.45 2.67
C ALA A 129 -0.50 -9.97 3.63
N GLY A 130 -1.74 -9.50 3.46
CA GLY A 130 -2.89 -9.98 4.20
C GLY A 130 -3.27 -11.41 3.82
N ASN A 131 -3.92 -12.11 4.74
CA ASN A 131 -4.37 -13.49 4.58
C ASN A 131 -5.81 -13.63 4.03
N GLY A 132 -6.50 -12.51 3.78
CA GLY A 132 -7.86 -12.51 3.24
C GLY A 132 -8.98 -12.83 4.22
N SER A 133 -8.65 -13.09 5.48
CA SER A 133 -9.58 -13.65 6.46
C SER A 133 -9.55 -12.94 7.82
N THR A 134 -8.51 -12.14 8.09
CA THR A 134 -8.34 -11.41 9.34
C THR A 134 -8.42 -9.92 9.08
N PHE A 135 -9.47 -9.26 9.58
CA PHE A 135 -9.60 -7.81 9.50
C PHE A 135 -8.49 -7.10 10.28
N ASN A 136 -8.21 -5.85 9.92
CA ASN A 136 -7.27 -4.99 10.61
C ASN A 136 -7.97 -4.25 11.76
N SER A 137 -7.57 -4.54 12.99
CA SER A 137 -7.92 -3.75 14.18
C SER A 137 -6.86 -2.69 14.40
N VAL A 138 -7.28 -1.43 14.48
CA VAL A 138 -6.36 -0.27 14.59
C VAL A 138 -6.18 0.24 16.02
N PHE A 139 -6.85 -0.35 17.02
CA PHE A 139 -6.72 -0.01 18.45
C PHE A 139 -6.41 -1.23 19.34
N THR A 140 -5.87 -0.95 20.54
CA THR A 140 -5.16 -1.89 21.40
C THR A 140 -5.93 -3.18 21.78
N PRO A 141 -5.35 -4.37 21.50
CA PRO A 141 -4.14 -4.56 20.71
C PRO A 141 -4.42 -4.34 19.22
N ILE A 142 -3.58 -3.53 18.57
CA ILE A 142 -3.57 -3.46 17.09
C ILE A 142 -3.28 -4.87 16.58
N SER A 143 -4.13 -5.37 15.68
CA SER A 143 -4.05 -6.75 15.18
C SER A 143 -4.46 -6.81 13.72
N GLY A 144 -4.05 -7.87 13.03
CA GLY A 144 -4.33 -8.09 11.62
C GLY A 144 -3.45 -9.18 11.07
N SER A 145 -3.31 -9.21 9.74
CA SER A 145 -2.38 -10.09 9.03
C SER A 145 -1.49 -9.28 8.09
N GLY A 146 -0.27 -9.75 7.83
CA GLY A 146 0.68 -9.03 6.99
C GLY A 146 1.18 -7.74 7.64
N ALA A 147 1.15 -6.63 6.90
CA ALA A 147 1.54 -5.32 7.40
C ALA A 147 0.59 -4.24 6.88
N PHE A 148 0.28 -3.24 7.71
CA PHE A 148 -0.56 -2.12 7.32
C PHE A 148 -0.17 -0.83 8.02
N ILE A 149 -0.63 0.27 7.44
CA ILE A 149 -0.65 1.58 8.08
C ILE A 149 -2.11 2.03 8.24
N SER A 150 -2.43 2.61 9.39
CA SER A 150 -3.70 3.31 9.63
C SER A 150 -3.45 4.76 10.00
N PHE A 151 -4.35 5.65 9.59
CA PHE A 151 -4.23 7.09 9.80
C PHE A 151 -5.60 7.73 10.05
N THR A 152 -5.64 8.79 10.85
CA THR A 152 -6.83 9.66 10.98
C THR A 152 -6.81 10.76 9.92
N GLY A 153 -7.98 11.28 9.56
CA GLY A 153 -8.09 12.48 8.70
C GLY A 153 -8.08 13.78 9.49
N ASP A 154 -8.56 13.76 10.73
CA ASP A 154 -8.84 14.94 11.54
C ASP A 154 -7.76 15.28 12.58
N GLY A 155 -6.80 14.38 12.81
CA GLY A 155 -5.76 14.59 13.83
C GLY A 155 -6.25 14.47 15.27
N GLY A 156 -7.45 13.91 15.51
CA GLY A 156 -8.07 13.83 16.83
C GLY A 156 -7.46 12.79 17.77
N SER A 157 -6.50 11.98 17.29
CA SER A 157 -5.94 10.85 18.03
C SER A 157 -4.59 11.20 18.65
N GLY A 158 -4.32 10.70 19.87
CA GLY A 158 -2.97 10.78 20.46
C GLY A 158 -1.89 10.03 19.65
N SER A 159 -2.31 9.21 18.69
CA SER A 159 -1.47 8.55 17.69
C SER A 159 -2.28 8.43 16.40
N ASP A 160 -2.11 9.40 15.51
CA ASP A 160 -2.84 9.49 14.24
C ASP A 160 -2.32 8.44 13.26
N TYR A 161 -1.00 8.32 13.12
CA TYR A 161 -0.36 7.38 12.19
C TYR A 161 0.12 6.14 12.92
N ARG A 162 -0.37 4.96 12.55
CA ARG A 162 -0.03 3.70 13.22
C ARG A 162 0.40 2.68 12.21
N TRP A 163 1.46 1.96 12.55
CA TRP A 163 2.01 0.90 11.72
C TRP A 163 1.87 -0.40 12.46
N PHE A 164 1.46 -1.41 11.71
CA PHE A 164 1.32 -2.76 12.17
C PHE A 164 2.13 -3.69 11.28
N ARG A 165 2.69 -4.70 11.91
CA ARG A 165 3.20 -5.90 11.27
C ARG A 165 2.83 -7.11 12.10
N ASP A 166 2.39 -8.18 11.46
CA ASP A 166 2.01 -9.39 12.16
C ASP A 166 3.21 -10.05 12.88
N THR A 167 2.88 -10.89 13.87
CA THR A 167 3.88 -11.54 14.71
C THR A 167 4.77 -12.50 13.93
N ALA A 168 4.26 -13.09 12.84
CA ALA A 168 5.05 -13.99 11.98
C ALA A 168 6.18 -13.25 11.27
N ASN A 169 6.04 -11.94 11.07
CA ASN A 169 7.03 -11.08 10.44
C ASN A 169 7.80 -10.18 11.44
N SER A 170 7.57 -10.33 12.75
CA SER A 170 8.26 -9.56 13.80
C SER A 170 9.67 -10.06 14.12
N LEU A 171 10.62 -9.13 14.26
CA LEU A 171 11.98 -9.44 14.70
C LEU A 171 11.99 -9.91 16.16
N ALA A 172 12.82 -10.91 16.47
CA ALA A 172 13.02 -11.40 17.83
C ALA A 172 13.81 -10.40 18.70
N ASP A 173 14.70 -9.62 18.07
CA ASP A 173 15.57 -8.63 18.71
C ASP A 173 15.61 -7.36 17.85
N ASP A 174 14.78 -6.36 18.16
CA ASP A 174 14.98 -5.00 17.62
C ASP A 174 15.96 -4.22 18.51
N PRO A 175 17.19 -3.92 18.04
CA PRO A 175 18.23 -3.29 18.84
C PRO A 175 17.87 -1.86 19.31
N ALA A 176 16.86 -1.21 18.72
CA ALA A 176 16.39 0.10 19.15
C ALA A 176 15.35 0.05 20.28
N THR A 177 14.89 -1.13 20.70
CA THR A 177 13.87 -1.29 21.77
C THR A 177 14.19 -2.36 22.81
N ALA A 178 15.48 -2.71 23.02
CA ALA A 178 15.85 -3.76 23.97
C ALA A 178 15.15 -3.61 25.36
N PRO A 179 14.35 -4.61 25.82
CA PRO A 179 14.09 -5.90 25.18
C PRO A 179 12.87 -5.81 24.25
N ALA A 180 13.11 -5.74 22.93
CA ALA A 180 12.07 -5.64 21.92
C ALA A 180 11.51 -7.03 21.61
N ILE A 181 10.65 -7.54 22.47
CA ILE A 181 9.92 -8.78 22.21
C ILE A 181 9.00 -8.52 21.01
N SER A 182 9.32 -9.09 19.84
CA SER A 182 8.39 -9.45 18.75
C SER A 182 7.22 -8.47 18.53
N SER A 183 7.47 -7.16 18.58
CA SER A 183 6.38 -6.20 18.75
C SER A 183 5.69 -5.97 17.42
N THR A 184 4.38 -6.21 17.37
CA THR A 184 3.55 -5.99 16.18
C THR A 184 3.35 -4.51 15.88
N THR A 185 3.71 -3.65 16.83
CA THR A 185 3.76 -2.19 16.73
C THR A 185 5.07 -1.70 17.34
N LEU A 186 5.59 -0.55 16.91
CA LEU A 186 6.83 0.02 17.47
C LEU A 186 6.49 1.23 18.36
N ALA A 187 7.39 1.59 19.28
CA ALA A 187 7.20 2.80 20.08
C ALA A 187 7.35 4.04 19.19
N ASN A 188 6.58 5.11 19.43
CA ASN A 188 6.62 6.33 18.61
C ASN A 188 8.01 6.98 18.51
N SER A 189 8.89 6.75 19.48
CA SER A 189 10.28 7.24 19.47
C SER A 189 11.23 6.37 18.63
N HIS A 190 10.75 5.25 18.08
CA HIS A 190 11.58 4.32 17.34
C HIS A 190 12.14 4.95 16.06
N PRO A 191 13.39 4.66 15.66
CA PRO A 191 13.99 5.23 14.45
C PRO A 191 13.24 4.91 13.15
N SER A 192 12.41 3.87 13.13
CA SER A 192 11.55 3.54 11.99
C SER A 192 10.52 4.62 11.68
N TYR A 193 10.12 5.42 12.67
CA TYR A 193 9.24 6.58 12.47
C TYR A 193 10.11 7.75 12.07
N LEU A 194 10.12 8.14 10.80
CA LEU A 194 11.01 9.20 10.33
C LEU A 194 10.63 10.59 10.87
N GLY A 195 9.40 10.73 11.38
CA GLY A 195 8.96 11.90 12.13
C GLY A 195 9.22 11.85 13.64
N HIS A 196 9.84 10.78 14.17
CA HIS A 196 10.00 10.51 15.62
C HIS A 196 8.71 10.72 16.42
N GLY A 197 7.61 10.22 15.88
CA GLY A 197 6.28 10.38 16.44
C GLY A 197 5.22 9.82 15.53
N SER A 198 3.99 9.79 16.03
CA SER A 198 2.80 9.32 15.31
C SER A 198 1.65 10.31 15.32
N ASN A 199 1.80 11.47 15.95
CA ASN A 199 0.72 12.44 16.12
C ASN A 199 0.88 13.59 15.12
N ASN A 200 -0.24 14.06 14.60
CA ASN A 200 -0.32 15.10 13.59
C ASN A 200 0.38 16.41 14.00
N THR A 201 0.43 16.75 15.29
CA THR A 201 1.09 17.98 15.78
C THR A 201 2.61 17.97 15.65
N GLY A 202 3.21 16.80 15.38
CA GLY A 202 4.64 16.68 15.13
C GLY A 202 5.07 17.47 13.89
N ALA A 203 6.19 18.20 13.99
CA ALA A 203 6.69 19.08 12.92
C ALA A 203 6.86 18.37 11.57
N PHE A 204 7.19 17.07 11.59
CA PHE A 204 7.27 16.25 10.39
C PHE A 204 5.93 16.18 9.65
N PHE A 205 4.84 15.81 10.35
CA PHE A 205 3.52 15.71 9.74
C PHE A 205 2.95 17.09 9.39
N GLN A 206 3.17 18.10 10.23
CA GLN A 206 2.81 19.49 9.92
C GLN A 206 3.43 19.97 8.59
N SER A 207 4.67 19.56 8.30
CA SER A 207 5.34 19.86 7.03
C SER A 207 4.82 19.03 5.87
N LEU A 208 4.39 17.79 6.13
CA LEU A 208 3.88 16.87 5.12
C LEU A 208 2.46 17.27 4.67
N PHE A 209 1.61 17.67 5.62
CA PHE A 209 0.23 18.09 5.39
C PHE A 209 0.00 19.52 5.91
N PRO A 210 0.60 20.56 5.29
CA PRO A 210 0.53 21.92 5.80
C PRO A 210 -0.84 22.59 5.57
N SER A 211 -1.63 22.08 4.63
CA SER A 211 -2.87 22.70 4.13
C SER A 211 -4.09 21.78 4.21
N GLY A 212 -4.01 20.66 4.93
CA GLY A 212 -5.19 19.87 5.25
C GLY A 212 -6.20 20.68 6.08
N THR A 213 -7.43 20.19 6.20
CA THR A 213 -8.44 20.84 7.08
C THR A 213 -7.91 21.00 8.51
N VAL A 214 -7.14 20.00 8.97
CA VAL A 214 -6.29 20.09 10.15
C VAL A 214 -4.85 19.88 9.69
N ALA A 215 -3.97 20.84 9.98
CA ALA A 215 -2.56 20.73 9.64
C ALA A 215 -1.94 19.50 10.31
N GLY A 216 -1.10 18.78 9.58
CA GLY A 216 -0.51 17.52 10.03
C GLY A 216 -1.37 16.28 9.79
N SER A 217 -2.57 16.41 9.20
CA SER A 217 -3.46 15.29 8.89
C SER A 217 -3.90 15.33 7.42
N PRO A 218 -4.10 14.17 6.77
CA PRO A 218 -4.49 14.07 5.35
C PRO A 218 -6.01 14.22 5.12
N GLY A 219 -6.80 14.67 6.09
CA GLY A 219 -8.25 14.74 5.93
C GLY A 219 -8.72 15.89 5.02
N ASN A 220 -9.77 15.60 4.24
CA ASN A 220 -10.31 16.43 3.16
C ASN A 220 -9.24 16.87 2.15
N LEU A 221 -8.25 16.02 1.91
CA LEU A 221 -7.16 16.22 0.98
C LEU A 221 -6.88 14.88 0.29
N TRP A 222 -6.65 14.89 -1.02
CA TRP A 222 -6.16 13.70 -1.70
C TRP A 222 -4.71 13.47 -1.31
N THR A 223 -4.42 12.26 -0.87
CA THR A 223 -3.07 11.83 -0.53
C THR A 223 -2.76 10.52 -1.22
N THR A 224 -1.61 10.42 -1.88
CA THR A 224 -1.13 9.16 -2.46
C THR A 224 -0.37 8.38 -1.41
N LEU A 225 -0.89 7.22 -1.03
CA LEU A 225 -0.19 6.27 -0.16
C LEU A 225 0.59 5.27 -1.00
N LYS A 226 1.86 5.07 -0.65
CA LYS A 226 2.74 4.08 -1.27
C LYS A 226 3.32 3.12 -0.24
N ILE A 227 3.29 1.82 -0.54
CA ILE A 227 3.95 0.79 0.26
C ILE A 227 4.95 0.06 -0.64
N ASP A 228 6.24 0.16 -0.32
CA ASP A 228 7.29 -0.59 -0.99
C ASP A 228 7.73 -1.76 -0.12
N VAL A 229 7.79 -2.95 -0.73
CA VAL A 229 8.26 -4.18 -0.08
C VAL A 229 9.45 -4.73 -0.85
N ASP A 230 10.52 -5.01 -0.11
CA ASP A 230 11.70 -5.72 -0.57
C ASP A 230 11.87 -6.99 0.29
N ASN A 231 11.37 -8.12 -0.23
CA ASN A 231 11.49 -9.43 0.40
C ASN A 231 12.93 -9.96 0.38
N VAL A 232 13.82 -9.42 -0.45
CA VAL A 232 15.24 -9.79 -0.47
C VAL A 232 15.99 -9.06 0.65
N ALA A 233 15.80 -7.74 0.74
CA ALA A 233 16.42 -6.89 1.76
C ALA A 233 15.69 -6.95 3.11
N LYS A 234 14.52 -7.61 3.17
CA LYS A 234 13.65 -7.70 4.36
C LYS A 234 13.23 -6.33 4.88
N GLN A 235 12.86 -5.44 3.97
CA GLN A 235 12.48 -4.06 4.26
C GLN A 235 11.08 -3.73 3.73
N ILE A 236 10.31 -3.01 4.53
CA ILE A 236 9.05 -2.39 4.14
C ILE A 236 9.13 -0.88 4.40
N SER A 237 8.61 -0.09 3.46
CA SER A 237 8.57 1.36 3.54
C SER A 237 7.16 1.88 3.25
N PHE A 238 6.72 2.89 3.98
CA PHE A 238 5.44 3.57 3.78
C PHE A 238 5.69 5.05 3.50
N SER A 239 5.09 5.55 2.43
CA SER A 239 5.16 6.96 2.05
C SER A 239 3.78 7.54 1.84
N PHE A 240 3.63 8.81 2.18
CA PHE A 240 2.50 9.64 1.75
C PHE A 240 3.04 10.73 0.85
N ASP A 241 2.42 10.95 -0.31
CA ASP A 241 2.81 11.96 -1.31
C ASP A 241 4.32 11.89 -1.62
N ASP A 242 4.80 10.67 -1.84
CA ASP A 242 6.21 10.29 -2.05
C ASP A 242 7.19 10.60 -0.90
N GLN A 243 6.73 11.19 0.21
CA GLN A 243 7.54 11.38 1.41
C GLN A 243 7.55 10.12 2.27
N LEU A 244 8.75 9.56 2.50
CA LEU A 244 8.94 8.39 3.38
C LEU A 244 8.59 8.75 4.83
N THR A 245 7.63 8.05 5.41
CA THR A 245 7.15 8.29 6.78
C THR A 245 7.54 7.19 7.74
N PHE A 246 7.64 5.96 7.24
CA PHE A 246 8.08 4.82 8.02
C PHE A 246 8.95 3.88 7.20
N GLN A 247 9.98 3.34 7.83
CA GLN A 247 10.76 2.25 7.29
C GLN A 247 11.08 1.21 8.37
N GLY A 248 10.68 -0.03 8.12
CA GLY A 248 10.87 -1.14 9.05
C GLY A 248 11.50 -2.35 8.37
N THR A 249 12.05 -3.24 9.19
CA THR A 249 12.65 -4.51 8.78
C THR A 249 11.85 -5.68 9.33
N PHE A 250 11.64 -6.74 8.54
CA PHE A 250 10.80 -7.87 8.93
C PHE A 250 11.54 -9.22 8.84
N ILE A 251 10.97 -10.27 9.43
CA ILE A 251 11.42 -11.66 9.17
C ILE A 251 10.46 -12.35 8.20
N GLY A 252 10.90 -13.41 7.51
CA GLY A 252 10.02 -14.14 6.60
C GLY A 252 9.81 -13.43 5.25
N ASN A 253 8.60 -13.42 4.73
CA ASN A 253 8.21 -12.78 3.48
C ASN A 253 6.84 -12.12 3.61
N LEU A 254 6.72 -10.91 3.08
CA LEU A 254 5.45 -10.22 2.93
C LEU A 254 4.85 -10.61 1.57
N ASN A 255 4.34 -11.82 1.46
CA ASN A 255 3.53 -12.27 0.32
C ASN A 255 2.08 -12.43 0.79
N GLY A 256 1.12 -12.12 -0.08
CA GLY A 256 -0.30 -12.22 0.25
C GLY A 256 -1.14 -11.15 -0.43
N GLN A 257 -2.35 -10.95 0.05
CA GLN A 257 -3.29 -9.99 -0.53
C GLN A 257 -3.00 -8.57 -0.08
N VAL A 258 -3.35 -7.61 -0.93
CA VAL A 258 -3.34 -6.19 -0.56
C VAL A 258 -4.70 -5.81 0.00
N SER A 259 -4.75 -4.81 0.88
CA SER A 259 -5.98 -4.41 1.54
C SER A 259 -6.18 -2.91 1.61
N LEU A 260 -7.44 -2.52 1.54
CA LEU A 260 -7.97 -1.20 1.83
C LEU A 260 -9.01 -1.34 2.93
N GLY A 261 -9.20 -0.35 3.78
CA GLY A 261 -10.27 -0.44 4.76
C GLY A 261 -10.37 0.72 5.71
N LEU A 262 -11.29 0.57 6.64
CA LEU A 262 -11.72 1.60 7.57
C LEU A 262 -12.04 0.96 8.91
N ALA A 263 -11.71 1.66 9.98
CA ALA A 263 -12.13 1.29 11.33
C ALA A 263 -12.59 2.53 12.10
N ASP A 264 -13.80 2.47 12.66
CA ASP A 264 -14.19 3.29 13.80
C ASP A 264 -13.95 2.49 15.08
N THR A 265 -13.01 2.96 15.89
CA THR A 265 -12.62 2.29 17.13
C THR A 265 -13.32 2.81 18.36
N PHE A 266 -14.34 3.65 18.17
CA PHE A 266 -15.07 4.29 19.25
C PHE A 266 -16.55 3.90 19.17
N THR A 267 -17.19 3.84 20.33
CA THR A 267 -18.62 3.60 20.42
C THR A 267 -19.45 4.86 20.15
N SER A 268 -18.81 5.98 19.84
CA SER A 268 -19.49 7.23 19.50
C SER A 268 -19.69 7.28 18.00
N VAL A 269 -20.94 7.42 17.56
CA VAL A 269 -21.25 7.74 16.16
C VAL A 269 -20.89 9.20 15.91
N SER A 270 -20.22 9.49 14.79
CA SER A 270 -19.99 10.88 14.39
C SER A 270 -21.32 11.60 14.23
N GLY A 271 -21.46 12.77 14.88
CA GLY A 271 -22.65 13.61 14.73
C GLY A 271 -22.76 14.27 13.34
N ALA A 272 -21.70 14.20 12.54
CA ALA A 272 -21.68 14.72 11.18
C ALA A 272 -22.21 13.65 10.21
N SER A 273 -23.26 14.00 9.48
CA SER A 273 -23.58 13.31 8.23
C SER A 273 -22.39 13.51 7.30
N ASN A 274 -21.77 12.41 6.82
CA ASN A 274 -20.69 12.38 5.82
C ASN A 274 -19.24 12.21 6.35
N VAL A 275 -19.01 11.35 7.36
CA VAL A 275 -17.66 10.82 7.65
C VAL A 275 -17.47 9.53 6.83
N PHE A 276 -16.34 9.41 6.12
CA PHE A 276 -16.01 8.22 5.32
C PHE A 276 -14.55 8.25 4.86
N THR A 277 -14.06 7.11 4.41
CA THR A 277 -12.81 7.01 3.64
C THR A 277 -13.10 6.65 2.18
N LEU A 278 -12.43 7.32 1.25
CA LEU A 278 -12.53 7.10 -0.18
C LEU A 278 -11.17 6.65 -0.72
N TYR A 279 -11.16 5.63 -1.56
CA TYR A 279 -9.98 5.15 -2.28
C TYR A 279 -10.18 5.25 -3.79
N ASP A 280 -9.12 5.61 -4.50
CA ASP A 280 -9.05 5.61 -5.96
C ASP A 280 -7.65 5.14 -6.44
N ASN A 281 -7.55 4.72 -7.70
CA ASN A 281 -6.30 4.38 -8.40
C ASN A 281 -5.43 3.36 -7.65
N LEU A 282 -6.00 2.25 -7.18
CA LEU A 282 -5.23 1.15 -6.62
C LEU A 282 -4.36 0.55 -7.72
N GLU A 283 -3.05 0.55 -7.51
CA GLU A 283 -2.08 -0.07 -8.41
C GLU A 283 -1.08 -0.89 -7.60
N VAL A 284 -0.82 -2.12 -8.04
CA VAL A 284 0.29 -2.92 -7.53
C VAL A 284 1.19 -3.33 -8.67
N SER A 285 2.48 -3.05 -8.54
CA SER A 285 3.51 -3.42 -9.50
C SER A 285 4.59 -4.28 -8.85
N VAL A 286 5.14 -5.23 -9.61
CA VAL A 286 6.22 -6.12 -9.17
C VAL A 286 7.45 -5.90 -10.04
N VAL A 287 8.64 -6.03 -9.47
CA VAL A 287 9.89 -6.03 -10.25
C VAL A 287 10.26 -7.48 -10.54
N PRO A 288 10.26 -7.94 -11.82
CA PRO A 288 10.61 -9.31 -12.16
C PRO A 288 12.08 -9.63 -11.82
N GLU A 289 12.34 -10.86 -11.41
CA GLU A 289 13.72 -11.32 -11.22
C GLU A 289 14.50 -11.32 -12.56
N PRO A 290 15.83 -11.07 -12.53
CA PRO A 290 16.66 -11.04 -13.74
C PRO A 290 16.59 -12.32 -14.59
N ALA A 291 16.40 -13.48 -13.97
CA ALA A 291 16.31 -14.76 -14.67
C ALA A 291 15.07 -14.86 -15.59
N SER A 292 13.94 -14.30 -15.15
CA SER A 292 12.68 -14.27 -15.92
C SER A 292 12.81 -13.44 -17.20
N ALA A 293 13.58 -12.34 -17.14
CA ALA A 293 13.88 -11.52 -18.32
C ALA A 293 14.77 -12.25 -19.34
N ILE A 294 15.75 -13.03 -18.86
CA ILE A 294 16.65 -13.83 -19.72
C ILE A 294 15.88 -14.94 -20.44
N LEU A 295 14.99 -15.64 -19.74
CA LEU A 295 14.15 -16.71 -20.33
C LEU A 295 13.20 -16.18 -21.42
N ALA A 296 12.57 -15.02 -21.22
CA ALA A 296 11.72 -14.38 -22.22
C ALA A 296 12.50 -14.07 -23.52
N LEU A 297 13.75 -13.59 -23.40
CA LEU A 297 14.61 -13.28 -24.54
C LEU A 297 15.11 -14.54 -25.27
N LEU A 298 15.45 -15.61 -24.53
CA LEU A 298 15.82 -16.90 -25.13
C LEU A 298 14.66 -17.49 -25.96
N GLY A 299 13.41 -17.34 -25.49
CA GLY A 299 12.21 -17.73 -26.23
C GLY A 299 12.06 -16.97 -27.55
N VAL A 300 12.24 -15.64 -27.54
CA VAL A 300 12.17 -14.81 -28.76
C VAL A 300 13.33 -15.11 -29.73
N GLY A 301 14.53 -15.32 -29.20
CA GLY A 301 15.72 -15.70 -29.98
C GLY A 301 15.55 -17.05 -30.69
N ALA A 302 14.98 -18.05 -30.01
CA ALA A 302 14.70 -19.36 -30.60
C ALA A 302 13.69 -19.26 -31.76
N VAL A 303 12.64 -18.44 -31.64
CA VAL A 303 11.65 -18.22 -32.70
C VAL A 303 12.26 -17.51 -33.91
N ALA A 304 13.15 -16.54 -33.71
CA ALA A 304 13.86 -15.86 -34.79
C ALA A 304 14.81 -16.79 -35.55
N VAL A 305 15.49 -17.71 -34.85
CA VAL A 305 16.37 -18.72 -35.46
C VAL A 305 15.56 -19.76 -36.25
N VAL A 306 14.40 -20.18 -35.75
CA VAL A 306 13.52 -21.12 -36.45
C VAL A 306 12.89 -20.48 -37.70
N ARG A 307 12.55 -19.19 -37.66
CA ARG A 307 12.05 -18.45 -38.84
C ARG A 307 13.09 -18.22 -39.94
N ARG A 308 14.39 -18.14 -39.60
CA ARG A 308 15.47 -18.06 -40.60
C ARG A 308 15.85 -19.40 -41.24
N ARG A 309 15.35 -20.51 -40.71
CA ARG A 309 15.62 -21.87 -41.20
C ARG A 309 14.47 -22.45 -42.04
N ARG A 310 13.44 -21.67 -42.34
CA ARG A 310 12.41 -21.95 -43.34
C ARG A 310 12.57 -20.98 -44.49
#